data_AF-A0A8T6LLK7-F1
#
_entry.id   AF-A0A8T6LLK7-F1
#
_cell.length_a   1.000
_cell.length_b   1.000
_cell.length_c   1.000
_cell.angle_alpha   90.00
_cell.angle_beta   90.00
_cell.angle_gamma   90.00
#
_symmetry.space_group_name_H-M   'P 1'
#
loop_
_entity.id
_entity.type
_entity.pdbx_description
1 polymer ?
#
loop_
_entity_poly.entity_id
_entity_poly.type
_entity_poly.pdbx_seq_one_letter_code
_entity_poly.pdbx_strand_id
1 'polypeptide(L)'
;MLKDMMANFELYQPATIDHALNLMDRYGDDGWVLAGGQDSFDWFKDRAKKPRAVIDINGIDDLQGIRETADGIEIGALTTLTEIETSALIKEKYGVLADAARHVASPQIRNAGTIGGNVCQDTRCWYYRYGLDCYRAGGNTCYADTPEGIDREHCLFEADRCIAVSPSDTAPALVALDARMVVVNGDGEKEV
;
A
#
# COMPACT_ATOMS: atom_id res chain seq x y z
N MET A 1 -11.90 -22.06 -15.00
CA MET A 1 -12.39 -23.15 -14.14
C MET A 1 -11.58 -23.11 -12.85
N LEU A 2 -12.19 -22.61 -11.77
CA LEU A 2 -11.63 -22.34 -10.41
C LEU A 2 -10.29 -21.56 -10.36
N LYS A 3 -10.27 -20.33 -10.88
CA LYS A 3 -9.20 -19.35 -10.58
C LYS A 3 -9.47 -18.53 -9.31
N ASP A 4 -10.59 -18.76 -8.63
CA ASP A 4 -11.01 -17.98 -7.46
C ASP A 4 -10.75 -18.73 -6.14
N MET A 5 -9.67 -19.50 -6.10
CA MET A 5 -9.20 -20.13 -4.87
C MET A 5 -7.80 -19.60 -4.61
N MET A 6 -7.69 -18.74 -3.59
CA MET A 6 -6.39 -18.28 -3.07
C MET A 6 -5.58 -19.49 -2.60
N ALA A 7 -4.25 -19.35 -2.54
CA ALA A 7 -3.43 -20.33 -1.83
C ALA A 7 -3.81 -20.35 -0.35
N ASN A 8 -3.70 -21.51 0.30
CA ASN A 8 -3.92 -21.60 1.74
C ASN A 8 -2.85 -20.78 2.48
N PHE A 9 -3.28 -20.00 3.47
CA PHE A 9 -2.41 -19.26 4.37
C PHE A 9 -2.97 -19.31 5.79
N GLU A 10 -2.09 -19.14 6.78
CA GLU A 10 -2.46 -18.90 8.17
C GLU A 10 -2.84 -17.42 8.33
N LEU A 11 -3.94 -17.14 9.02
CA LEU A 11 -4.39 -15.76 9.31
C LEU A 11 -4.07 -15.43 10.77
N TYR A 12 -3.37 -14.32 10.97
CA TYR A 12 -3.06 -13.75 12.28
C TYR A 12 -3.70 -12.37 12.41
N GLN A 13 -4.25 -12.09 13.59
CA GLN A 13 -4.93 -10.82 13.90
C GLN A 13 -4.37 -10.23 15.21
N PRO A 14 -3.13 -9.70 15.19
CA PRO A 14 -2.54 -9.07 16.36
C PRO A 14 -3.31 -7.80 16.76
N ALA A 15 -3.35 -7.53 18.06
CA ALA A 15 -3.95 -6.31 18.62
C ALA A 15 -2.89 -5.25 18.98
N THR A 16 -1.59 -5.56 18.82
CA THR A 16 -0.49 -4.64 19.13
C THR A 16 0.56 -4.66 18.04
N ILE A 17 1.28 -3.55 17.89
CA ILE A 17 2.38 -3.40 16.94
C ILE A 17 3.47 -4.45 17.24
N ASP A 18 3.85 -4.62 18.51
CA ASP A 18 4.86 -5.61 18.91
C ASP A 18 4.49 -7.03 18.49
N HIS A 19 3.23 -7.43 18.64
CA HIS A 19 2.80 -8.76 18.22
C HIS A 19 2.83 -8.90 16.68
N ALA A 20 2.43 -7.87 15.94
CA ALA A 20 2.56 -7.84 14.49
C ALA A 20 4.02 -7.96 14.04
N LEU A 21 4.95 -7.24 14.67
CA LEU A 21 6.38 -7.31 14.39
C LEU A 21 6.96 -8.69 14.68
N ASN A 22 6.60 -9.30 15.82
CA ASN A 22 7.03 -10.67 16.13
C ASN A 22 6.57 -11.69 15.08
N LEU A 23 5.37 -11.52 14.52
CA LEU A 23 4.87 -12.35 13.43
C LEU A 23 5.63 -12.08 12.13
N MET A 24 5.91 -10.82 11.81
CA MET A 24 6.71 -10.44 10.65
C MET A 24 8.11 -11.05 10.72
N ASP A 25 8.79 -10.98 11.87
CA ASP A 25 10.10 -11.59 12.07
C ASP A 25 10.05 -13.12 11.96
N ARG A 26 9.01 -13.74 12.51
CA ARG A 26 8.82 -15.20 12.46
C ARG A 26 8.63 -15.71 11.03
N TYR A 27 7.88 -14.98 10.20
CA TYR A 27 7.52 -15.42 8.85
C TYR A 27 8.41 -14.85 7.74
N GLY A 28 9.14 -13.76 7.99
CA GLY A 28 10.04 -13.13 7.02
C GLY A 28 9.35 -12.88 5.68
N ASP A 29 10.00 -13.28 4.58
CA ASP A 29 9.50 -13.13 3.21
C ASP A 29 8.19 -13.90 2.94
N ASP A 30 7.84 -14.89 3.79
CA ASP A 30 6.59 -15.65 3.69
C ASP A 30 5.40 -14.94 4.38
N GLY A 31 5.67 -13.86 5.13
CA GLY A 31 4.67 -13.06 5.85
C GLY A 31 4.14 -11.89 5.02
N TRP A 32 2.84 -11.61 5.13
CA TRP A 32 2.20 -10.50 4.44
C TRP A 32 1.34 -9.66 5.37
N VAL A 33 1.70 -8.38 5.54
CA VAL A 33 0.88 -7.43 6.30
C VAL A 33 -0.37 -7.05 5.50
N LEU A 34 -1.53 -7.17 6.13
CA LEU A 34 -2.83 -6.86 5.53
C LEU A 34 -3.54 -5.76 6.32
N ALA A 35 -4.01 -4.75 5.59
CA ALA A 35 -4.91 -3.71 6.10
C ALA A 35 -6.26 -3.82 5.37
N GLY A 36 -6.65 -2.82 4.58
CA GLY A 36 -7.90 -2.81 3.80
C GLY A 36 -8.01 -3.88 2.68
N GLY A 37 -6.90 -4.54 2.35
CA GLY A 37 -6.85 -5.70 1.44
C GLY A 37 -7.13 -5.44 -0.04
N GLN A 38 -7.42 -4.21 -0.45
CA GLN A 38 -7.88 -3.90 -1.80
C GLN A 38 -6.84 -4.21 -2.89
N ASP A 39 -5.54 -3.98 -2.64
CA ASP A 39 -4.48 -4.43 -3.56
C ASP A 39 -4.05 -5.88 -3.29
N SER A 40 -3.95 -6.28 -2.02
CA SER A 40 -3.43 -7.60 -1.62
C SER A 40 -4.32 -8.76 -2.10
N PHE A 41 -5.64 -8.63 -2.01
CA PHE A 41 -6.53 -9.71 -2.42
C PHE A 41 -6.52 -9.95 -3.93
N ASP A 42 -6.28 -8.92 -4.75
CA ASP A 42 -6.07 -9.10 -6.19
C ASP A 42 -4.85 -10.00 -6.43
N TRP A 43 -3.72 -9.70 -5.75
CA TRP A 43 -2.52 -10.51 -5.85
C TRP A 43 -2.70 -11.97 -5.42
N PHE A 44 -3.50 -12.20 -4.38
CA PHE A 44 -3.74 -13.54 -3.84
C PHE A 44 -4.67 -14.35 -4.76
N LYS A 45 -5.71 -13.72 -5.31
CA LYS A 45 -6.64 -14.35 -6.26
C LYS A 45 -5.95 -14.70 -7.58
N ASP A 46 -5.08 -13.82 -8.06
CA ASP A 46 -4.25 -14.09 -9.24
C ASP A 46 -3.13 -15.10 -8.96
N ARG A 47 -2.91 -15.46 -7.69
CA ARG A 47 -1.83 -16.35 -7.21
C ARG A 47 -0.44 -15.86 -7.59
N ALA A 48 -0.28 -14.57 -7.88
CA ALA A 48 1.01 -13.95 -8.14
C ALA A 48 1.79 -13.73 -6.84
N LYS A 49 1.08 -13.53 -5.72
CA LYS A 49 1.64 -13.62 -4.36
C LYS A 49 0.96 -14.76 -3.61
N LYS A 50 1.75 -15.57 -2.91
CA LYS A 50 1.29 -16.77 -2.19
C LYS A 50 1.88 -16.79 -0.78
N PRO A 51 1.53 -15.81 0.08
CA PRO A 51 2.07 -15.78 1.42
C PRO A 51 1.65 -17.03 2.19
N ARG A 52 2.49 -17.46 3.14
CA ARG A 52 2.12 -18.56 4.06
C ARG A 52 1.41 -18.02 5.29
N ALA A 53 1.70 -16.79 5.69
CA ALA A 53 1.05 -16.10 6.78
C ALA A 53 0.55 -14.72 6.34
N VAL A 54 -0.71 -14.44 6.62
CA VAL A 54 -1.32 -13.12 6.45
C VAL A 54 -1.53 -12.53 7.84
N ILE A 55 -0.95 -11.35 8.07
CA ILE A 55 -0.96 -10.64 9.34
C ILE A 55 -1.88 -9.44 9.17
N ASP A 56 -3.14 -9.64 9.52
CA ASP A 56 -4.19 -8.62 9.47
C ASP A 56 -4.07 -7.69 10.67
N ILE A 57 -3.61 -6.47 10.40
CA ILE A 57 -3.31 -5.45 11.42
C ILE A 57 -4.52 -4.58 11.75
N ASN A 58 -5.72 -4.83 11.18
CA ASN A 58 -6.90 -4.00 11.44
C ASN A 58 -7.30 -3.91 12.93
N GLY A 59 -6.87 -4.87 13.76
CA GLY A 59 -7.12 -4.89 15.20
C GLY A 59 -6.17 -4.04 16.07
N ILE A 60 -5.26 -3.28 15.46
CA ILE A 60 -4.30 -2.43 16.19
C ILE A 60 -4.82 -0.99 16.26
N ASP A 61 -5.45 -0.64 17.37
CA ASP A 61 -6.09 0.68 17.57
C ASP A 61 -5.11 1.85 17.46
N ASP A 62 -3.85 1.66 17.89
CA ASP A 62 -2.81 2.70 17.86
C ASP A 62 -2.50 3.21 16.44
N LEU A 63 -2.77 2.37 15.43
CA LEU A 63 -2.57 2.68 14.01
C LEU A 63 -3.79 3.33 13.36
N GLN A 64 -4.85 3.66 14.10
CA GLN A 64 -6.07 4.25 13.57
C GLN A 64 -6.23 5.72 13.95
N GLY A 65 -6.98 6.45 13.12
CA GLY A 65 -7.47 7.77 13.42
C GLY A 65 -6.57 8.92 12.98
N ILE A 66 -7.06 10.12 13.30
CA ILE A 66 -6.45 11.40 12.94
C ILE A 66 -6.32 12.19 14.24
N ARG A 67 -5.12 12.61 14.60
CA ARG A 67 -4.82 13.32 15.84
C ARG A 67 -4.10 14.62 15.55
N GLU A 68 -4.53 15.72 16.18
CA GLU A 68 -3.73 16.95 16.19
C GLU A 68 -2.53 16.76 17.11
N THR A 69 -1.38 17.25 16.67
CA THR A 69 -0.15 17.32 17.45
C THR A 69 0.24 18.79 17.63
N ALA A 70 1.28 19.07 18.40
CA ALA A 70 1.79 20.43 18.57
C ALA A 70 2.24 21.06 17.23
N ASP A 71 2.73 20.22 16.31
CA ASP A 71 3.39 20.65 15.07
C ASP A 71 2.58 20.32 13.80
N GLY A 72 1.39 19.74 13.93
CA GLY A 72 0.56 19.38 12.79
C GLY A 72 -0.48 18.32 13.10
N ILE A 73 -0.51 17.27 12.27
CA ILE A 73 -1.44 16.14 12.40
C ILE A 73 -0.67 14.84 12.23
N GLU A 74 -1.02 13.86 13.07
CA GLU A 74 -0.66 12.47 12.91
C GLU A 74 -1.85 11.69 12.35
N ILE A 75 -1.60 10.87 11.33
CA ILE A 75 -2.60 10.00 10.71
C ILE A 75 -2.14 8.57 10.87
N GLY A 76 -2.92 7.76 11.58
CA GLY A 76 -2.68 6.34 11.71
C GLY A 76 -2.70 5.62 10.36
N ALA A 77 -1.81 4.65 10.15
CA ALA A 77 -1.69 3.91 8.89
C ALA A 77 -2.96 3.14 8.48
N LEU A 78 -3.85 2.84 9.43
CA LEU A 78 -5.13 2.17 9.25
C LEU A 78 -6.31 3.12 9.06
N THR A 79 -6.10 4.44 9.15
CA THR A 79 -7.15 5.41 8.84
C THR A 79 -7.60 5.22 7.39
N THR A 80 -8.92 5.05 7.23
CA THR A 80 -9.50 4.80 5.91
C THR A 80 -9.41 6.04 5.04
N LEU A 81 -9.36 5.84 3.72
CA LEU A 81 -9.38 6.95 2.78
C LEU A 81 -10.69 7.74 2.85
N THR A 82 -11.80 7.09 3.23
CA THR A 82 -13.07 7.77 3.50
C THR A 82 -12.98 8.69 4.72
N GLU A 83 -12.34 8.28 5.81
CA GLU A 83 -12.12 9.16 6.97
C GLU A 83 -11.27 10.37 6.59
N ILE A 84 -10.23 10.18 5.78
CA ILE A 84 -9.37 11.27 5.31
C ILE A 84 -10.14 12.21 4.37
N GLU A 85 -10.87 11.70 3.37
CA GLU A 85 -11.63 12.53 2.43
C GLU A 85 -12.75 13.31 3.13
N THR A 86 -13.28 12.80 4.25
CA THR A 86 -14.43 13.40 4.94
C THR A 86 -14.05 14.28 6.13
N SER A 87 -12.86 14.11 6.70
CA SER A 87 -12.37 14.84 7.88
C SER A 87 -12.40 16.36 7.68
N ALA A 88 -13.12 17.06 8.56
CA ALA A 88 -13.18 18.52 8.57
C ALA A 88 -11.79 19.13 8.82
N LEU A 89 -11.03 18.53 9.74
CA LEU A 89 -9.68 18.96 10.10
C LEU A 89 -8.71 18.85 8.91
N ILE A 90 -8.71 17.73 8.18
CA ILE A 90 -7.86 17.55 6.99
C ILE A 90 -8.31 18.51 5.88
N LYS A 91 -9.61 18.70 5.65
CA LYS A 91 -10.11 19.65 4.65
C LYS A 91 -9.68 21.08 4.94
N GLU A 92 -9.69 21.48 6.20
CA GLU A 92 -9.33 22.84 6.61
C GLU A 92 -7.81 23.09 6.50
N LYS A 93 -6.99 22.17 7.04
CA LYS A 93 -5.54 22.39 7.18
C LYS A 93 -4.70 21.78 6.06
N TYR A 94 -5.15 20.69 5.45
CA TYR A 94 -4.39 19.86 4.49
C TYR A 94 -5.27 19.41 3.31
N GLY A 95 -6.07 20.33 2.75
CA GLY A 95 -7.14 20.01 1.81
C GLY A 95 -6.71 19.24 0.55
N VAL A 96 -5.46 19.38 0.10
CA VAL A 96 -4.91 18.59 -1.02
C VAL A 96 -4.89 17.09 -0.72
N LEU A 97 -4.66 16.68 0.53
CA LEU A 97 -4.71 15.28 0.92
C LEU A 97 -6.15 14.74 0.91
N ALA A 98 -7.12 15.53 1.39
CA ALA A 98 -8.53 15.15 1.32
C ALA A 98 -9.01 15.00 -0.14
N ASP A 99 -8.59 15.90 -1.03
CA ASP A 99 -8.93 15.83 -2.44
C ASP A 99 -8.26 14.63 -3.13
N ALA A 100 -6.98 14.37 -2.85
CA ALA A 100 -6.28 13.19 -3.36
C ALA A 100 -6.96 11.89 -2.88
N ALA A 101 -7.28 11.78 -1.59
CA ALA A 101 -7.98 10.63 -1.04
C ALA A 101 -9.33 10.40 -1.75
N ARG A 102 -10.06 11.47 -2.06
CA ARG A 102 -11.34 11.40 -2.79
C ARG A 102 -11.24 10.82 -4.19
N HIS A 103 -10.11 11.02 -4.87
CA HIS A 103 -9.87 10.52 -6.22
C HIS A 103 -9.47 9.03 -6.25
N VAL A 104 -9.09 8.45 -5.11
CA VAL A 104 -8.71 7.05 -5.05
C VAL A 104 -9.90 6.16 -5.38
N ALA A 105 -9.83 5.48 -6.52
CA ALA A 105 -10.73 4.39 -6.90
C ALA A 105 -12.23 4.73 -6.69
N SER A 106 -12.99 3.82 -6.05
CA SER A 106 -14.42 3.98 -5.77
C SER A 106 -14.70 4.16 -4.27
N PRO A 107 -15.87 4.70 -3.88
CA PRO A 107 -16.24 4.85 -2.47
C PRO A 107 -16.18 3.54 -1.67
N GLN A 108 -16.52 2.40 -2.28
CA GLN A 108 -16.46 1.09 -1.63
C GLN A 108 -15.02 0.68 -1.31
N ILE A 109 -14.10 0.94 -2.24
CA ILE A 109 -12.67 0.68 -2.06
C ILE A 109 -12.14 1.62 -0.97
N ARG A 110 -12.54 2.90 -0.95
CA ARG A 110 -12.08 3.88 0.05
C ARG A 110 -12.60 3.62 1.47
N ASN A 111 -13.78 3.04 1.59
CA ASN A 111 -14.35 2.67 2.89
C ASN A 111 -13.55 1.57 3.61
N ALA A 112 -12.77 0.77 2.88
CA ALA A 112 -11.92 -0.27 3.45
C ALA A 112 -10.42 0.03 3.30
N GLY A 113 -10.03 0.68 2.20
CA GLY A 113 -8.66 1.04 1.89
C GLY A 113 -8.12 2.06 2.88
N THR A 114 -6.92 1.81 3.39
CA THR A 114 -6.26 2.66 4.39
C THR A 114 -5.20 3.53 3.74
N ILE A 115 -4.79 4.61 4.42
CA ILE A 115 -3.71 5.48 3.93
C ILE A 115 -2.38 4.73 3.80
N GLY A 116 -2.04 3.89 4.78
CA GLY A 116 -0.84 3.06 4.72
C GLY A 116 -0.91 2.05 3.57
N GLY A 117 -2.09 1.44 3.36
CA GLY A 117 -2.32 0.55 2.22
C GLY A 117 -2.24 1.26 0.86
N ASN A 118 -2.72 2.50 0.76
CA ASN A 118 -2.68 3.27 -0.48
C ASN A 118 -1.24 3.66 -0.87
N VAL A 119 -0.44 4.09 0.11
CA VAL A 119 0.97 4.44 -0.11
C VAL A 119 1.80 3.19 -0.45
N CYS A 120 1.51 2.05 0.17
CA CYS A 120 2.25 0.80 -0.02
C CYS A 120 1.72 -0.08 -1.17
N GLN A 121 0.70 0.36 -1.92
CA GLN A 121 0.13 -0.46 -2.99
C GLN A 121 1.14 -0.69 -4.13
N ASP A 122 1.08 -1.86 -4.74
CA ASP A 122 2.01 -2.22 -5.81
C ASP A 122 1.57 -1.62 -7.17
N THR A 123 2.48 -1.61 -8.14
CA THR A 123 2.26 -1.02 -9.46
C THR A 123 1.18 -1.75 -10.28
N ARG A 124 0.59 -1.02 -11.23
CA ARG A 124 -0.40 -1.52 -12.18
C ARG A 124 0.18 -1.90 -13.55
N CYS A 125 1.51 -1.93 -13.70
CA CYS A 125 2.18 -2.42 -14.90
C CYS A 125 1.65 -3.81 -15.30
N TRP A 126 1.03 -3.92 -16.47
CA TRP A 126 0.40 -5.19 -16.90
C TRP A 126 1.43 -6.29 -17.15
N TYR A 127 2.64 -5.98 -17.61
CA TYR A 127 3.68 -7.00 -17.78
C TYR A 127 4.01 -7.68 -16.45
N TYR A 128 4.10 -6.89 -15.37
CA TYR A 128 4.31 -7.39 -14.02
C TYR A 128 3.09 -8.15 -13.49
N ARG A 129 1.89 -7.57 -13.58
CA ARG A 129 0.66 -8.22 -13.06
C ARG A 129 0.25 -9.48 -13.81
N TYR A 130 0.61 -9.61 -15.09
CA TYR A 130 0.40 -10.85 -15.85
C TYR A 130 1.40 -11.96 -15.50
N GLY A 131 2.38 -11.69 -14.63
CA GLY A 131 3.34 -12.70 -14.17
C GLY A 131 4.44 -13.00 -15.18
N LEU A 132 4.77 -12.05 -16.06
CA LEU A 132 5.98 -12.17 -16.88
C LEU A 132 7.22 -12.02 -16.00
N ASP A 133 8.32 -12.62 -16.45
CA ASP A 133 9.64 -12.50 -15.83
C ASP A 133 10.28 -11.12 -16.13
N CYS A 134 9.59 -10.05 -15.71
CA CYS A 134 10.03 -8.69 -15.89
C CYS A 134 10.98 -8.26 -14.78
N TYR A 135 11.69 -7.15 -14.96
CA TYR A 135 12.66 -6.64 -13.98
C TYR A 135 12.11 -6.56 -12.55
N ARG A 136 10.89 -6.01 -12.39
CA ARG A 136 10.23 -5.90 -11.08
C ARG A 136 9.86 -7.27 -10.47
N ALA A 137 9.64 -8.29 -11.30
CA ALA A 137 9.37 -9.66 -10.86
C ALA A 137 10.64 -10.45 -10.51
N GLY A 138 11.83 -9.84 -10.63
CA GLY A 138 13.12 -10.50 -10.41
C GLY A 138 13.84 -10.94 -11.69
N GLY A 139 13.24 -10.70 -12.85
CA GLY A 139 13.87 -10.91 -14.15
C GLY A 139 14.87 -9.80 -14.50
N ASN A 140 15.39 -9.85 -15.73
CA ASN A 140 16.39 -8.88 -16.22
C ASN A 140 15.86 -7.85 -17.22
N THR A 141 14.60 -7.96 -17.64
CA THR A 141 14.05 -7.14 -18.74
C THR A 141 12.84 -6.34 -18.29
N CYS A 142 12.81 -5.03 -18.55
CA CYS A 142 11.57 -4.26 -18.51
C CYS A 142 10.88 -4.34 -19.86
N TYR A 143 9.81 -5.13 -19.97
CA TYR A 143 9.08 -5.30 -21.23
C TYR A 143 8.35 -4.03 -21.71
N ALA A 144 8.04 -3.11 -20.79
CA ALA A 144 7.48 -1.81 -21.13
C ALA A 144 8.52 -0.91 -21.83
N ASP A 145 9.80 -1.01 -21.46
CA ASP A 145 10.88 -0.17 -22.00
C ASP A 145 11.61 -0.84 -23.19
N THR A 146 10.87 -1.55 -24.04
CA THR A 146 11.42 -2.14 -25.27
C THR A 146 10.93 -1.36 -26.49
N PRO A 147 11.59 -1.44 -27.66
CA PRO A 147 11.15 -0.68 -28.85
C PRO A 147 9.72 -0.95 -29.30
N GLU A 148 9.17 -2.12 -28.95
CA GLU A 148 7.79 -2.54 -29.23
C GLU A 148 6.94 -2.65 -27.95
N GLY A 149 7.49 -2.19 -26.83
CA GLY A 149 6.82 -2.12 -25.54
C GLY A 149 5.63 -1.20 -25.60
N ILE A 150 4.56 -1.59 -24.92
CA ILE A 150 3.43 -0.71 -24.66
C ILE A 150 3.77 -0.02 -23.34
N ASP A 151 3.83 1.30 -23.34
CA ASP A 151 4.36 2.07 -22.22
C ASP A 151 3.55 3.34 -21.91
N ARG A 152 2.39 3.51 -22.56
CA ARG A 152 1.55 4.72 -22.44
C ARG A 152 1.26 5.14 -20.99
N GLU A 153 1.10 4.17 -20.08
CA GLU A 153 0.80 4.37 -18.65
C GLU A 153 2.03 4.27 -17.73
N HIS A 154 3.25 4.26 -18.28
CA HIS A 154 4.51 4.15 -17.55
C HIS A 154 5.16 5.53 -17.35
N CYS A 155 6.29 5.59 -16.63
CA CYS A 155 6.92 6.86 -16.30
C CYS A 155 7.49 7.57 -17.53
N LEU A 156 7.33 8.89 -17.60
CA LEU A 156 7.94 9.73 -18.64
C LEU A 156 9.28 10.34 -18.21
N PHE A 157 9.45 10.56 -16.91
CA PHE A 157 10.63 11.17 -16.33
C PHE A 157 11.30 10.19 -15.36
N GLU A 158 12.61 10.35 -15.20
CA GLU A 158 13.41 9.56 -14.24
C GLU A 158 13.28 8.04 -14.45
N ALA A 159 13.07 7.63 -15.70
CA ALA A 159 13.11 6.24 -16.11
C ALA A 159 14.48 5.62 -15.81
N ASP A 160 14.47 4.43 -15.23
CA ASP A 160 15.64 3.57 -15.02
C ASP A 160 15.27 2.14 -15.47
N ARG A 161 15.88 1.10 -14.91
CA ARG A 161 15.66 -0.31 -15.27
C ARG A 161 14.22 -0.79 -15.19
N CYS A 162 13.34 -0.15 -14.42
CA CYS A 162 11.91 -0.42 -14.41
C CYS A 162 11.15 0.89 -14.49
N ILE A 163 10.32 1.04 -15.52
CA ILE A 163 9.57 2.27 -15.77
C ILE A 163 8.14 2.25 -15.19
N ALA A 164 7.87 1.31 -14.27
CA ALA A 164 6.55 1.19 -13.65
C ALA A 164 6.32 2.29 -12.61
N VAL A 165 5.14 2.91 -12.63
CA VAL A 165 4.79 4.02 -11.72
C VAL A 165 4.09 3.53 -10.46
N SER A 166 4.19 4.33 -9.39
CA SER A 166 3.27 4.21 -8.24
C SER A 166 1.87 4.67 -8.66
N PRO A 167 0.81 3.90 -8.39
CA PRO A 167 -0.56 4.28 -8.71
C PRO A 167 -1.26 5.01 -7.54
N SER A 168 -0.52 5.41 -6.49
CA SER A 168 -1.09 6.10 -5.33
C SER A 168 -1.41 7.56 -5.64
N ASP A 169 -2.68 7.95 -5.50
CA ASP A 169 -3.08 9.36 -5.59
C ASP A 169 -2.67 10.15 -4.34
N THR A 170 -2.62 9.52 -3.16
CA THR A 170 -2.28 10.22 -1.91
C THR A 170 -0.78 10.43 -1.73
N ALA A 171 0.07 9.55 -2.26
CA ALA A 171 1.52 9.69 -2.16
C ALA A 171 2.05 11.04 -2.68
N PRO A 172 1.72 11.53 -3.89
CA PRO A 172 2.17 12.84 -4.34
C PRO A 172 1.62 14.00 -3.47
N ALA A 173 0.40 13.87 -2.94
CA ALA A 173 -0.14 14.87 -2.01
C ALA A 173 0.63 14.90 -0.68
N LEU A 174 1.01 13.74 -0.15
CA LEU A 174 1.84 13.63 1.05
C LEU A 174 3.24 14.22 0.82
N VAL A 175 3.87 13.94 -0.33
CA VAL A 175 5.16 14.53 -0.71
C VAL A 175 5.05 16.05 -0.80
N ALA A 176 4.00 16.58 -1.45
CA ALA A 176 3.80 18.03 -1.58
C ALA A 176 3.53 18.73 -0.23
N LEU A 177 3.11 17.99 0.78
CA LEU A 177 2.87 18.47 2.14
C LEU A 177 4.07 18.27 3.08
N ASP A 178 5.22 17.83 2.55
CA ASP A 178 6.41 17.47 3.33
C ASP A 178 6.09 16.49 4.48
N ALA A 179 5.15 15.55 4.23
CA ALA A 179 4.76 14.56 5.20
C ALA A 179 5.91 13.61 5.54
N ARG A 180 6.00 13.24 6.82
CA ARG A 180 6.97 12.28 7.34
C ARG A 180 6.28 10.95 7.60
N MET A 181 6.96 9.84 7.32
CA MET A 181 6.47 8.50 7.61
C MET A 181 7.15 7.94 8.86
N VAL A 182 6.34 7.59 9.86
CA VAL A 182 6.83 6.86 11.04
C VAL A 182 6.76 5.36 10.74
N VAL A 183 7.91 4.72 10.69
CA VAL A 183 8.06 3.28 10.42
C VAL A 183 8.56 2.60 11.68
N VAL A 184 7.82 1.61 12.15
CA VAL A 184 8.22 0.77 13.28
C VAL A 184 8.67 -0.60 12.75
N ASN A 185 9.84 -1.05 13.17
CA ASN A 185 10.40 -2.37 12.84
C ASN A 185 11.05 -3.00 14.09
N GLY A 186 11.68 -4.18 13.92
CA GLY A 186 12.37 -4.88 15.02
C GLY A 186 13.54 -4.10 15.65
N ASP A 187 14.08 -3.09 14.94
CA ASP A 187 15.16 -2.22 15.44
C ASP A 187 14.62 -0.96 16.17
N GLY A 188 13.29 -0.75 16.14
CA GLY A 188 12.61 0.37 16.78
C GLY A 188 11.81 1.24 15.81
N GLU A 189 11.55 2.47 16.23
CA GLU A 189 10.82 3.46 15.47
C GLU A 189 11.78 4.41 14.73
N LYS A 190 11.48 4.69 13.46
CA LYS A 190 12.22 5.67 12.65
C LYS A 190 11.26 6.56 11.86
N GLU A 191 11.63 7.82 11.72
CA GLU A 191 10.98 8.76 10.83
C GLU A 191 11.72 8.81 9.48
N VAL A 192 10.98 8.80 8.37
CA VAL A 192 11.50 8.82 6.99
C VAL A 192 10.82 9.89 6.16
#